data_AF-A0A1V1PV05-F1
#
_entry.id   AF-A0A1V1PV05-F1
#
_cell.length_a   1.000
_cell.length_b   1.000
_cell.length_c   1.000
_cell.angle_alpha   90.00
_cell.angle_beta   90.00
_cell.angle_gamma   90.00
#
_symmetry.space_group_name_H-M   'P 1'
#
loop_
_entity.id
_entity.type
_entity.pdbx_description
1 polymer ?
#
loop_
_entity_poly.entity_id
_entity_poly.type
_entity_poly.pdbx_seq_one_letter_code
_entity_poly.pdbx_strand_id
1 'polypeptide(L)'
;MRNRVRGLGIVTALAAAAMLAACQPPAPSGEEANAPPTNAEREAQLAAEQLAALGGAADAATRALYEGDFQASGGIGALGGEEGAWELSLLSDYAQFSRPGLGDDGALTGERDYRANGMRVVAGPLTITVMQQECQISSGAALPYVAHVLFEGVAYQGCARRGVNAGERATWASVLPELIPAIDACLGRVSARPARITFASAMDEGVVAVRIRESDGSRRECIADASGAAVQVYEPISDEDRRAGEGEIEFQRGATQPRAQAGRTVEQAMGRDGASLGWLIKRG
;
A
#
# COMPACT_ATOMS: atom_id res chain seq x y z
N MET A 1 -17.62 73.69 -34.90
CA MET A 1 -16.83 74.45 -33.90
C MET A 1 -15.38 73.97 -34.03
N ARG A 2 -14.55 74.55 -34.90
CA ARG A 2 -13.65 75.71 -34.64
C ARG A 2 -13.01 75.67 -33.25
N ASN A 3 -11.75 75.27 -33.17
CA ASN A 3 -10.69 76.19 -32.74
C ASN A 3 -9.28 75.71 -33.10
N ARG A 4 -8.55 76.60 -33.77
CA ARG A 4 -7.09 76.62 -33.95
C ARG A 4 -6.50 77.39 -32.76
N VAL A 5 -5.35 76.98 -32.22
CA VAL A 5 -4.37 77.92 -31.64
C VAL A 5 -2.96 77.44 -32.00
N ARG A 6 -2.20 78.35 -32.62
CA ARG A 6 -0.76 78.30 -32.86
C ARG A 6 -0.02 78.83 -31.62
N GLY A 7 1.17 78.33 -31.36
CA GLY A 7 2.12 78.96 -30.43
C GLY A 7 3.55 78.56 -30.77
N LEU A 8 4.28 79.49 -31.39
CA LEU A 8 5.71 79.43 -31.71
C LEU A 8 6.49 80.04 -30.53
N GLY A 9 7.68 79.54 -30.21
CA GLY A 9 8.61 80.22 -29.30
C GLY A 9 9.92 79.44 -29.10
N ILE A 10 11.02 80.06 -29.51
CA ILE A 10 12.40 79.53 -29.65
C ILE A 10 13.26 80.05 -28.47
N VAL A 11 14.47 79.48 -28.33
CA VAL A 11 15.72 80.04 -27.73
C VAL A 11 15.87 79.68 -26.23
N THR A 12 16.95 79.13 -25.64
CA THR A 12 18.42 78.97 -25.87
C THR A 12 18.93 77.96 -24.81
N ALA A 13 19.78 76.98 -25.14
CA ALA A 13 21.25 76.93 -24.94
C ALA A 13 21.79 76.58 -23.53
N LEU A 14 22.82 75.72 -23.57
CA LEU A 14 24.00 75.58 -22.69
C LEU A 14 24.08 74.46 -21.63
N ALA A 15 25.26 73.82 -21.71
CA ALA A 15 26.08 73.22 -20.65
C ALA A 15 25.95 71.72 -20.37
N ALA A 16 26.80 70.96 -21.06
CA ALA A 16 27.83 70.07 -20.51
C ALA A 16 27.51 69.27 -19.23
N ALA A 17 27.50 67.95 -19.36
CA ALA A 17 28.27 67.07 -18.47
C ALA A 17 28.51 65.73 -19.18
N ALA A 18 29.78 65.43 -19.42
CA ALA A 18 30.24 64.09 -19.79
C ALA A 18 30.09 63.17 -18.57
N MET A 19 29.26 62.15 -18.69
CA MET A 19 29.34 60.94 -17.86
C MET A 19 29.20 59.75 -18.82
N LEU A 20 30.33 59.09 -19.07
CA LEU A 20 30.39 57.78 -19.71
C LEU A 20 29.73 56.76 -18.77
N ALA A 21 28.41 56.60 -18.88
CA ALA A 21 27.69 55.47 -18.31
C ALA A 21 27.59 54.40 -19.41
N ALA A 22 28.41 53.36 -19.29
CA ALA A 22 28.34 52.17 -20.10
C ALA A 22 26.91 51.59 -20.04
N CYS A 23 26.24 51.48 -21.20
CA CYS A 23 25.07 50.64 -21.34
C CYS A 23 25.52 49.18 -21.27
N GLN A 24 25.62 48.63 -20.05
CA GLN A 24 25.49 47.18 -19.90
C GLN A 24 24.01 46.86 -20.11
N PRO A 25 23.65 46.00 -21.10
CA PRO A 25 22.31 45.44 -21.12
C PRO A 25 22.06 44.74 -19.78
N PRO A 26 20.84 44.83 -19.20
CA PRO A 26 20.52 44.06 -18.01
C PRO A 26 20.86 42.60 -18.30
N ALA A 27 21.72 42.02 -17.45
CA ALA A 27 21.96 40.59 -17.48
C ALA A 27 20.60 39.90 -17.43
N PRO A 28 20.32 38.92 -18.30
CA PRO A 28 19.15 38.08 -18.10
C PRO A 28 19.35 37.42 -16.74
N SER A 29 18.58 37.85 -15.75
CA SER A 29 18.35 37.10 -14.52
C SER A 29 17.50 35.88 -14.89
N GLY A 30 18.11 34.99 -15.68
CA GLY A 30 17.70 33.62 -15.91
C GLY A 30 18.41 32.74 -14.91
N GLU A 31 18.21 33.03 -13.62
CA GLU A 31 18.43 32.06 -12.58
C GLU A 31 17.04 31.62 -12.13
N GLU A 32 16.42 30.83 -13.01
CA GLU A 32 15.41 29.85 -12.62
C GLU A 32 16.18 28.84 -11.76
N ALA A 33 16.43 29.23 -10.50
CA ALA A 33 17.06 28.37 -9.52
C ALA A 33 16.15 27.15 -9.42
N ASN A 34 16.63 26.00 -9.91
CA ASN A 34 15.94 24.72 -9.82
C ASN A 34 15.41 24.57 -8.39
N ALA A 35 14.09 24.64 -8.23
CA ALA A 35 13.47 24.38 -6.94
C ALA A 35 13.93 22.98 -6.48
N PRO A 36 14.15 22.77 -5.17
CA PRO A 36 14.46 21.44 -4.68
C PRO A 36 13.35 20.48 -5.11
N PRO A 37 13.69 19.25 -5.55
CA PRO A 37 12.70 18.32 -6.08
C PRO A 37 11.62 18.05 -5.03
N THR A 38 10.37 18.05 -5.49
CA THR A 38 9.20 17.68 -4.71
C THR A 38 9.30 16.22 -4.26
N ASN A 39 8.50 15.83 -3.25
CA ASN A 39 8.49 14.44 -2.78
C ASN A 39 8.05 13.47 -3.91
N ALA A 40 7.08 13.86 -4.72
CA ALA A 40 6.62 13.07 -5.87
C ALA A 40 7.72 12.90 -6.94
N GLU A 41 8.52 13.94 -7.22
CA GLU A 41 9.66 13.85 -8.14
C GLU A 41 10.77 12.95 -7.58
N ARG A 42 11.04 13.03 -6.27
CA ARG A 42 12.01 12.16 -5.60
C ARG A 42 11.56 10.70 -5.62
N GLU A 43 10.27 10.45 -5.38
CA GLU A 43 9.66 9.12 -5.49
C GLU A 43 9.79 8.54 -6.89
N ALA A 44 9.41 9.33 -7.90
CA ALA A 44 9.51 8.91 -9.29
C ALA A 44 10.96 8.59 -9.69
N GLN A 45 11.92 9.39 -9.21
CA GLN A 45 13.34 9.14 -9.44
C GLN A 45 13.80 7.83 -8.79
N LEU A 46 13.50 7.59 -7.51
CA LEU A 46 13.85 6.34 -6.82
C LEU A 46 13.22 5.12 -7.48
N ALA A 47 11.94 5.22 -7.86
CA ALA A 47 11.25 4.14 -8.56
C ALA A 47 11.87 3.85 -9.94
N ALA A 48 12.31 4.89 -10.67
CA ALA A 48 12.99 4.75 -11.95
C ALA A 48 14.37 4.11 -11.80
N GLU A 49 15.14 4.51 -10.78
CA GLU A 49 16.44 3.92 -10.46
C GLU A 49 16.31 2.43 -10.10
N GLN A 50 15.31 2.08 -9.27
CA GLN A 50 15.01 0.68 -8.95
C GLN A 50 14.61 -0.12 -10.20
N LEU A 51 13.73 0.43 -11.04
CA LEU A 51 13.31 -0.24 -12.27
C LEU A 51 14.46 -0.42 -13.26
N ALA A 52 15.39 0.54 -13.32
CA ALA A 52 16.59 0.42 -14.15
C ALA A 52 17.52 -0.69 -13.65
N ALA A 53 17.67 -0.86 -12.33
CA ALA A 53 18.46 -1.94 -11.73
C ALA A 53 17.92 -3.34 -12.06
N LEU A 54 16.60 -3.45 -12.25
CA LEU A 54 15.94 -4.70 -12.63
C LEU A 54 16.25 -5.17 -14.06
N GLY A 55 16.63 -4.26 -14.96
CA GLY A 55 17.00 -4.57 -16.34
C GLY A 55 15.82 -4.82 -17.29
N GLY A 56 16.10 -5.57 -18.37
CA GLY A 56 15.13 -5.90 -19.41
C GLY A 56 14.07 -6.91 -18.97
N ALA A 57 13.18 -7.32 -19.87
CA ALA A 57 12.16 -8.33 -19.59
C ALA A 57 12.80 -9.68 -19.18
N ALA A 58 12.19 -10.37 -18.22
CA ALA A 58 12.60 -11.70 -17.80
C ALA A 58 12.33 -12.76 -18.88
N ASP A 59 13.18 -13.77 -18.96
CA ASP A 59 12.83 -15.03 -19.64
C ASP A 59 11.93 -15.90 -18.74
N ALA A 60 11.46 -17.04 -19.27
CA ALA A 60 10.57 -17.92 -18.54
C ALA A 60 11.21 -18.55 -17.28
N ALA A 61 12.52 -18.81 -17.30
CA ALA A 61 13.22 -19.41 -16.17
C ALA A 61 13.39 -18.39 -15.04
N THR A 62 13.79 -17.16 -15.37
CA THR A 62 13.87 -16.04 -14.43
C THR A 62 12.50 -15.71 -13.85
N ARG A 63 11.45 -15.69 -14.69
CA ARG A 63 10.08 -15.46 -14.22
C ARG A 63 9.67 -16.47 -13.15
N ALA A 64 9.95 -17.76 -13.34
CA ALA A 64 9.60 -18.81 -12.39
C ALA A 64 10.23 -18.62 -10.99
N LEU A 65 11.37 -17.93 -10.89
CA LEU A 65 11.99 -17.60 -9.60
C LEU A 65 11.17 -16.59 -8.78
N TYR A 66 10.42 -15.73 -9.45
CA TYR A 66 9.63 -14.65 -8.84
C TYR A 66 8.12 -14.95 -8.84
N GLU A 67 7.71 -16.12 -9.30
CA GLU A 67 6.33 -16.58 -9.19
C GLU A 67 6.01 -17.07 -7.76
N GLY A 68 4.80 -16.75 -7.32
CA GLY A 68 4.28 -17.06 -5.98
C GLY A 68 4.48 -15.96 -4.96
N ASP A 69 4.22 -16.31 -3.70
CA ASP A 69 4.21 -15.34 -2.61
C ASP A 69 5.63 -15.03 -2.11
N PHE A 70 5.79 -13.87 -1.51
CA PHE A 70 7.01 -13.44 -0.84
C PHE A 70 6.70 -12.87 0.52
N GLN A 71 7.59 -13.14 1.47
CA GLN A 71 7.63 -12.43 2.74
C GLN A 71 8.97 -11.73 2.86
N ALA A 72 8.94 -10.48 3.30
CA ALA A 72 10.14 -9.70 3.55
C ALA A 72 10.05 -8.96 4.88
N SER A 73 11.20 -8.68 5.47
CA SER A 73 11.31 -7.84 6.64
C SER A 73 12.68 -7.16 6.66
N GLY A 74 12.77 -6.06 7.39
CA GLY A 74 14.02 -5.33 7.49
C GLY A 74 14.04 -4.25 8.55
N GLY A 75 15.19 -3.61 8.63
CA GLY A 75 15.44 -2.41 9.43
C GLY A 75 15.14 -1.13 8.67
N ILE A 76 15.14 0.00 9.38
CA ILE A 76 15.10 1.34 8.77
C ILE A 76 16.55 1.80 8.49
N GLY A 77 16.96 1.75 7.22
CA GLY A 77 18.11 2.48 6.69
C GLY A 77 19.52 1.95 7.00
N ALA A 78 20.51 2.54 6.30
CA ALA A 78 21.91 2.13 6.07
C ALA A 78 22.84 1.95 7.30
N LEU A 79 22.29 1.65 8.48
CA LEU A 79 23.04 1.50 9.74
C LEU A 79 22.99 0.08 10.32
N GLY A 80 22.54 -0.92 9.57
CA GLY A 80 22.55 -2.31 10.04
C GLY A 80 21.71 -2.54 11.31
N GLY A 81 20.60 -1.81 11.45
CA GLY A 81 19.70 -1.94 12.59
C GLY A 81 18.61 -2.98 12.34
N GLU A 82 18.78 -4.15 12.97
CA GLU A 82 17.78 -5.02 13.61
C GLU A 82 16.56 -5.50 12.78
N GLU A 83 16.34 -6.82 12.77
CA GLU A 83 15.07 -7.44 12.40
C GLU A 83 13.88 -6.76 13.13
N GLY A 84 12.78 -6.48 12.42
CA GLY A 84 11.49 -6.12 13.05
C GLY A 84 11.05 -4.65 13.01
N ALA A 85 11.67 -3.80 12.18
CA ALA A 85 11.20 -2.42 11.99
C ALA A 85 10.14 -2.26 10.88
N TRP A 86 9.98 -3.27 10.03
CA TRP A 86 8.86 -3.36 9.10
C TRP A 86 8.72 -4.79 8.58
N GLU A 87 7.53 -5.14 8.13
CA GLU A 87 7.22 -6.41 7.49
C GLU A 87 6.44 -6.20 6.20
N LEU A 88 6.63 -7.13 5.25
CA LEU A 88 5.91 -7.20 3.99
C LEU A 88 5.45 -8.63 3.75
N SER A 89 4.16 -8.78 3.46
CA SER A 89 3.60 -9.99 2.83
C SER A 89 3.12 -9.62 1.43
N LEU A 90 3.78 -10.16 0.40
CA LEU A 90 3.41 -9.99 -1.01
C LEU A 90 2.78 -11.27 -1.53
N LEU A 91 1.45 -11.27 -1.65
CA LEU A 91 0.62 -12.34 -2.20
C LEU A 91 0.39 -12.14 -3.71
N SER A 92 -0.33 -13.07 -4.34
CA SER A 92 -0.67 -12.99 -5.76
C SER A 92 -1.44 -11.73 -6.15
N ASP A 93 -2.33 -11.28 -5.29
CA ASP A 93 -3.31 -10.22 -5.54
C ASP A 93 -3.35 -9.14 -4.45
N TYR A 94 -2.53 -9.29 -3.41
CA TYR A 94 -2.52 -8.40 -2.25
C TYR A 94 -1.11 -8.20 -1.71
N ALA A 95 -0.80 -6.99 -1.28
CA ALA A 95 0.40 -6.69 -0.52
C ALA A 95 0.00 -6.07 0.81
N GLN A 96 0.62 -6.52 1.89
CA GLN A 96 0.49 -5.93 3.22
C GLN A 96 1.86 -5.51 3.70
N PHE A 97 1.97 -4.25 4.07
CA PHE A 97 3.17 -3.64 4.62
C PHE A 97 2.84 -3.10 6.01
N SER A 98 3.68 -3.39 7.01
CA SER A 98 3.52 -2.87 8.37
C SER A 98 4.84 -2.30 8.86
N ARG A 99 4.80 -1.24 9.68
CA ARG A 99 5.97 -0.69 10.37
C ARG A 99 5.55 -0.06 11.70
N PRO A 100 6.37 -0.08 12.77
CA PRO A 100 6.02 0.54 14.04
C PRO A 100 5.60 2.01 13.88
N GLY A 101 4.44 2.35 14.44
CA GLY A 101 3.90 3.72 14.44
C GLY A 101 3.11 4.11 13.20
N LEU A 102 3.16 3.31 12.13
CA LEU A 102 2.19 3.31 11.04
C LEU A 102 1.32 2.06 11.22
N GLY A 103 0.06 2.07 10.80
CA GLY A 103 -0.77 0.87 10.87
C GLY A 103 -0.28 -0.22 9.90
N ASP A 104 -1.15 -1.19 9.67
CA ASP A 104 -0.98 -2.10 8.54
C ASP A 104 -1.54 -1.42 7.29
N ASP A 105 -0.69 -1.17 6.30
CA ASP A 105 -1.06 -0.64 4.99
C ASP A 105 -1.13 -1.78 4.00
N GLY A 106 -2.34 -2.05 3.52
CA GLY A 106 -2.61 -3.12 2.59
C GLY A 106 -3.30 -2.63 1.32
N ALA A 107 -2.94 -3.21 0.19
CA ALA A 107 -3.52 -2.85 -1.10
C ALA A 107 -3.51 -4.03 -2.08
N LEU A 108 -4.46 -4.00 -3.02
CA LEU A 108 -4.47 -4.93 -4.15
C LEU A 108 -3.24 -4.71 -5.02
N THR A 109 -2.60 -5.80 -5.44
CA THR A 109 -1.43 -5.72 -6.33
C THR A 109 -1.87 -5.56 -7.77
N GLY A 110 -1.21 -4.65 -8.50
CA GLY A 110 -1.22 -4.63 -9.95
C GLY A 110 -0.45 -5.81 -10.56
N GLU A 111 -0.32 -5.80 -11.88
CA GLU A 111 0.43 -6.81 -12.60
C GLU A 111 1.89 -6.86 -12.14
N ARG A 112 2.42 -8.08 -11.98
CA ARG A 112 3.82 -8.29 -11.62
C ARG A 112 4.70 -8.09 -12.86
N ASP A 113 5.57 -7.09 -12.80
CA ASP A 113 6.53 -6.78 -13.85
C ASP A 113 7.82 -7.59 -13.63
N TYR A 114 7.95 -8.70 -14.36
CA TYR A 114 9.10 -9.61 -14.28
C TYR A 114 10.25 -9.13 -15.17
N ARG A 115 11.41 -8.95 -14.55
CA ARG A 115 12.62 -8.43 -15.18
C ARG A 115 13.80 -9.37 -14.99
N ALA A 116 14.85 -9.16 -15.79
CA ALA A 116 16.04 -10.00 -15.81
C ALA A 116 16.67 -10.19 -14.42
N ASN A 117 16.66 -9.15 -13.58
CA ASN A 117 17.30 -9.16 -12.26
C ASN A 117 16.31 -9.10 -11.08
N GLY A 118 15.01 -9.25 -11.32
CA GLY A 118 14.02 -9.13 -10.25
C GLY A 118 12.59 -9.00 -10.72
N MET A 119 11.72 -8.63 -9.79
CA MET A 119 10.31 -8.39 -10.02
C MET A 119 9.92 -7.08 -9.37
N ARG A 120 9.07 -6.30 -10.04
CA ARG A 120 8.40 -5.13 -9.48
C ARG A 120 6.90 -5.36 -9.39
N VAL A 121 6.30 -4.92 -8.29
CA VAL A 121 4.85 -4.93 -8.07
C VAL A 121 4.43 -3.59 -7.49
N VAL A 122 3.34 -3.03 -7.99
CA VAL A 122 2.73 -1.81 -7.42
C VAL A 122 1.42 -2.21 -6.75
N ALA A 123 1.21 -1.79 -5.50
CA ALA A 123 0.00 -2.06 -4.73
C ALA A 123 -0.41 -0.79 -3.95
N GLY A 124 -1.37 -0.03 -4.50
CA GLY A 124 -1.74 1.27 -3.94
C GLY A 124 -0.52 2.19 -3.78
N PRO A 125 -0.19 2.68 -2.56
CA PRO A 125 0.98 3.52 -2.29
C PRO A 125 2.31 2.75 -2.25
N LEU A 126 2.29 1.42 -2.34
CA LEU A 126 3.48 0.58 -2.27
C LEU A 126 4.06 0.34 -3.67
N THR A 127 5.35 0.62 -3.84
CA THR A 127 6.14 0.02 -4.93
C THR A 127 7.12 -0.96 -4.32
N ILE A 128 6.95 -2.24 -4.67
CA ILE A 128 7.71 -3.36 -4.13
C ILE A 128 8.61 -3.89 -5.23
N THR A 129 9.90 -4.04 -4.92
CA THR A 129 10.90 -4.64 -5.80
C THR A 129 11.55 -5.80 -5.08
N VAL A 130 11.59 -6.98 -5.69
CA VAL A 130 12.25 -8.17 -5.15
C VAL A 130 13.34 -8.62 -6.12
N MET A 131 14.55 -8.82 -5.61
CA MET A 131 15.72 -9.21 -6.39
C MET A 131 16.35 -10.47 -5.79
N GLN A 132 16.77 -11.41 -6.64
CA GLN A 132 17.51 -12.60 -6.20
C GLN A 132 18.95 -12.20 -5.89
N GLN A 133 19.16 -11.77 -4.66
CA GLN A 133 20.46 -11.42 -4.12
C GLN A 133 20.51 -11.93 -2.68
N GLU A 134 21.65 -12.48 -2.30
CA GLU A 134 21.87 -12.95 -0.94
C GLU A 134 21.76 -11.78 0.05
N CYS A 135 20.88 -11.93 1.03
CA CYS A 135 20.60 -10.94 2.05
C CYS A 135 20.86 -11.52 3.43
N GLN A 136 21.83 -10.94 4.13
CA GLN A 136 22.23 -11.39 5.46
C GLN A 136 21.26 -10.88 6.52
N ILE A 137 20.74 -11.78 7.35
CA ILE A 137 19.91 -11.42 8.51
C ILE A 137 20.72 -11.52 9.81
N SER A 138 20.29 -10.79 10.84
CA SER A 138 21.03 -10.61 12.10
C SER A 138 21.30 -11.92 12.86
N SER A 139 20.46 -12.93 12.64
CA SER A 139 20.62 -14.29 13.18
C SER A 139 21.79 -15.07 12.55
N GLY A 140 22.50 -14.50 11.57
CA GLY A 140 23.63 -15.12 10.87
C GLY A 140 23.24 -16.06 9.73
N ALA A 141 21.94 -16.15 9.44
CA ALA A 141 21.44 -16.83 8.24
C ALA A 141 21.40 -15.86 7.05
N ALA A 142 21.36 -16.42 5.83
CA ALA A 142 21.21 -15.67 4.59
C ALA A 142 19.88 -16.04 3.92
N LEU A 143 19.08 -15.04 3.58
CA LEU A 143 17.90 -15.21 2.75
C LEU A 143 18.24 -14.99 1.26
N PRO A 144 17.56 -15.70 0.34
CA PRO A 144 17.94 -15.72 -1.07
C PRO A 144 17.51 -14.47 -1.86
N TYR A 145 16.74 -13.55 -1.27
CA TYR A 145 16.26 -12.34 -1.93
C TYR A 145 16.46 -11.10 -1.07
N VAL A 146 16.59 -9.96 -1.74
CA VAL A 146 16.47 -8.62 -1.18
C VAL A 146 15.13 -8.04 -1.62
N ALA A 147 14.42 -7.38 -0.70
CA ALA A 147 13.24 -6.59 -1.02
C ALA A 147 13.51 -5.10 -0.79
N HIS A 148 13.07 -4.29 -1.73
CA HIS A 148 12.94 -2.85 -1.59
C HIS A 148 11.46 -2.48 -1.61
N VAL A 149 11.02 -1.70 -0.63
CA VAL A 149 9.65 -1.18 -0.58
C VAL A 149 9.73 0.34 -0.56
N LEU A 150 9.09 0.99 -1.53
CA LEU A 150 8.89 2.43 -1.52
C LEU A 150 7.45 2.69 -1.07
N PHE A 151 7.28 3.42 0.03
CA PHE A 151 5.99 3.80 0.59
C PHE A 151 6.02 5.29 0.94
N GLU A 152 5.14 6.08 0.32
CA GLU A 152 5.05 7.54 0.52
C GLU A 152 6.43 8.25 0.49
N GLY A 153 7.30 7.83 -0.44
CA GLY A 153 8.61 8.43 -0.63
C GLY A 153 9.70 7.99 0.33
N VAL A 154 9.39 7.06 1.23
CA VAL A 154 10.38 6.42 2.09
C VAL A 154 10.74 5.06 1.53
N ALA A 155 12.03 4.87 1.26
CA ALA A 155 12.58 3.60 0.81
C ALA A 155 12.97 2.72 2.00
N TYR A 156 12.46 1.50 1.99
CA TYR A 156 12.78 0.41 2.91
C TYR A 156 13.57 -0.65 2.16
N GLN A 157 14.54 -1.25 2.83
CA GLN A 157 15.31 -2.36 2.30
C GLN A 157 15.42 -3.45 3.35
N GLY A 158 15.27 -4.69 2.92
CA GLY A 158 15.24 -5.85 3.80
C GLY A 158 15.46 -7.15 3.06
N CYS A 159 15.42 -8.24 3.81
CA CYS A 159 15.62 -9.57 3.29
C CYS A 159 14.27 -10.22 3.00
N ALA A 160 14.22 -10.99 1.93
CA ALA A 160 13.00 -11.62 1.45
C ALA A 160 13.21 -13.11 1.18
N ARG A 161 12.12 -13.85 1.28
CA ARG A 161 12.05 -15.27 0.95
C ARG A 161 10.78 -15.60 0.18
N ARG A 162 10.82 -16.71 -0.54
CA ARG A 162 9.63 -17.26 -1.20
C ARG A 162 8.71 -17.91 -0.18
N GLY A 163 7.42 -17.80 -0.47
CA GLY A 163 6.34 -18.22 0.40
C GLY A 163 6.14 -17.25 1.56
N VAL A 164 4.95 -17.33 2.14
CA VAL A 164 4.64 -16.77 3.46
C VAL A 164 4.53 -17.96 4.40
N ASN A 165 5.09 -17.89 5.60
CA ASN A 165 4.86 -18.94 6.60
C ASN A 165 3.34 -19.13 6.75
N ALA A 166 2.82 -20.34 6.58
CA ALA A 166 1.38 -20.60 6.65
C ALA A 166 0.75 -20.29 8.02
N GLY A 167 1.56 -20.23 9.09
CA GLY A 167 1.15 -19.75 10.42
C GLY A 167 1.22 -18.22 10.60
N GLU A 168 1.72 -17.51 9.58
CA GLU A 168 2.10 -16.09 9.55
C GLU A 168 1.52 -15.40 8.29
N ARG A 169 0.55 -16.04 7.62
CA ARG A 169 -0.26 -15.39 6.59
C ARG A 169 -0.96 -14.22 7.25
N ALA A 170 -0.52 -13.00 6.96
CA ALA A 170 -1.29 -11.82 7.25
C ALA A 170 -2.53 -11.85 6.33
N THR A 171 -3.53 -12.57 6.80
CA THR A 171 -4.88 -12.56 6.25
C THR A 171 -5.59 -11.36 6.83
N TRP A 172 -6.73 -10.96 6.27
CA TRP A 172 -7.59 -9.96 6.90
C TRP A 172 -7.93 -10.26 8.38
N ALA A 173 -7.79 -11.52 8.83
CA ALA A 173 -7.96 -11.89 10.22
C ALA A 173 -6.83 -11.40 11.16
N SER A 174 -5.64 -11.05 10.64
CA SER A 174 -4.56 -10.49 11.47
C SER A 174 -4.88 -9.07 11.92
N VAL A 175 -5.60 -8.31 11.09
CA VAL A 175 -6.13 -6.97 11.38
C VAL A 175 -7.60 -7.02 11.81
N LEU A 176 -8.04 -8.17 12.34
CA LEU A 176 -9.42 -8.34 12.74
C LEU A 176 -9.89 -7.27 13.76
N PRO A 177 -9.11 -6.91 14.81
CA PRO A 177 -9.51 -5.89 15.77
C PRO A 177 -9.90 -4.55 15.13
N GLU A 178 -9.20 -4.15 14.07
CA GLU A 178 -9.44 -2.91 13.32
C GLU A 178 -10.71 -2.99 12.48
N LEU A 179 -11.05 -4.19 12.01
CA LEU A 179 -12.23 -4.44 11.17
C LEU A 179 -13.50 -4.70 11.98
N ILE A 180 -13.41 -4.94 13.29
CA ILE A 180 -14.56 -5.28 14.15
C ILE A 180 -15.70 -4.27 14.06
N PRO A 181 -15.50 -2.94 14.11
CA PRO A 181 -16.63 -2.01 14.07
C PRO A 181 -17.48 -2.16 12.80
N ALA A 182 -16.82 -2.21 11.64
CA ALA A 182 -17.49 -2.45 10.35
C ALA A 182 -18.15 -3.85 10.28
N ILE A 183 -17.46 -4.89 10.77
CA ILE A 183 -18.00 -6.25 10.85
C ILE A 183 -19.26 -6.30 11.72
N ASP A 184 -19.26 -5.67 12.89
CA ASP A 184 -20.41 -5.63 13.80
C ASP A 184 -21.58 -4.88 13.16
N ALA A 185 -21.33 -3.79 12.43
CA ALA A 185 -22.35 -3.09 11.64
C ALA A 185 -22.97 -3.97 10.55
N CYS A 186 -22.14 -4.68 9.79
CA CYS A 186 -22.58 -5.61 8.75
C CYS A 186 -23.34 -6.82 9.31
N LEU A 187 -22.89 -7.36 10.45
CA LEU A 187 -23.58 -8.44 11.16
C LEU A 187 -24.92 -8.01 11.75
N GLY A 188 -25.15 -6.70 11.92
CA GLY A 188 -26.46 -6.14 12.25
C GLY A 188 -27.50 -6.31 11.14
N ARG A 189 -27.09 -6.53 9.89
CA ARG A 189 -27.99 -6.70 8.73
C ARG A 189 -28.31 -8.16 8.39
N VAL A 190 -27.58 -9.11 8.98
CA VAL A 190 -27.75 -10.55 8.75
C VAL A 190 -29.14 -11.03 9.14
N SER A 191 -29.75 -11.84 8.27
CA SER A 191 -31.07 -12.44 8.48
C SER A 191 -31.04 -13.83 9.11
N ALA A 192 -29.98 -14.61 8.87
CA ALA A 192 -29.84 -15.99 9.31
C ALA A 192 -28.50 -16.21 10.05
N ARG A 193 -28.61 -16.69 11.30
CA ARG A 193 -27.47 -16.91 12.21
C ARG A 193 -27.20 -18.41 12.42
N PRO A 194 -25.96 -18.81 12.75
CA PRO A 194 -24.75 -17.97 12.81
C PRO A 194 -24.29 -17.54 11.42
N ALA A 195 -23.83 -16.29 11.30
CA ALA A 195 -23.14 -15.80 10.12
C ALA A 195 -21.62 -15.93 10.31
N ARG A 196 -20.93 -16.16 9.20
CA ARG A 196 -19.48 -16.21 9.13
C ARG A 196 -18.98 -15.15 8.18
N ILE A 197 -17.95 -14.43 8.59
CA ILE A 197 -17.20 -13.54 7.71
C ILE A 197 -16.24 -14.42 6.92
N THR A 198 -16.34 -14.40 5.60
CA THR A 198 -15.48 -15.17 4.69
C THR A 198 -14.35 -14.35 4.10
N PHE A 199 -14.48 -13.03 4.15
CA PHE A 199 -13.47 -12.06 3.74
C PHE A 199 -13.78 -10.70 4.37
N ALA A 200 -12.76 -9.93 4.72
CA ALA A 200 -12.90 -8.52 5.03
C ALA A 200 -11.67 -7.75 4.52
N SER A 201 -11.83 -6.48 4.16
CA SER A 201 -10.70 -5.65 3.70
C SER A 201 -11.05 -4.18 3.86
N ALA A 202 -10.12 -3.41 4.39
CA ALA A 202 -10.16 -1.96 4.29
C ALA A 202 -10.00 -1.55 2.83
N MET A 203 -10.79 -0.60 2.39
CA MET A 203 -10.73 0.03 1.08
C MET A 203 -10.29 1.49 1.24
N ASP A 204 -10.02 2.14 0.11
CA ASP A 204 -9.82 3.60 0.08
C ASP A 204 -11.04 4.33 0.69
N GLU A 205 -10.84 5.57 1.11
CA GLU A 205 -11.90 6.44 1.67
C GLU A 205 -12.45 6.01 3.05
N GLY A 206 -11.76 5.11 3.75
CA GLY A 206 -12.11 4.75 5.13
C GLY A 206 -13.36 3.87 5.23
N VAL A 207 -13.62 3.05 4.20
CA VAL A 207 -14.67 2.03 4.21
C VAL A 207 -14.07 0.64 4.26
N VAL A 208 -14.87 -0.33 4.69
CA VAL A 208 -14.49 -1.73 4.83
C VAL A 208 -15.50 -2.58 4.08
N ALA A 209 -15.00 -3.40 3.15
CA ALA A 209 -15.78 -4.44 2.51
C ALA A 209 -15.73 -5.72 3.34
N VAL A 210 -16.91 -6.30 3.62
CA VAL A 210 -17.09 -7.52 4.40
C VAL A 210 -17.95 -8.49 3.60
N ARG A 211 -17.44 -9.69 3.32
CA ARG A 211 -18.22 -10.77 2.73
C ARG A 211 -18.69 -11.73 3.81
N ILE A 212 -19.98 -12.01 3.80
CA ILE A 212 -20.67 -12.78 4.83
C ILE A 212 -21.29 -14.00 4.17
N ARG A 213 -21.19 -15.14 4.85
CA ARG A 213 -21.99 -16.33 4.59
C ARG A 213 -22.90 -16.61 5.77
N GLU A 214 -24.20 -16.59 5.52
CA GLU A 214 -25.22 -16.85 6.52
C GLU A 214 -25.45 -18.37 6.70
N SER A 215 -26.23 -18.76 7.71
CA SER A 215 -26.44 -20.18 8.03
C SER A 215 -27.33 -20.91 7.02
N ASP A 216 -28.13 -20.19 6.23
CA ASP A 216 -28.90 -20.70 5.10
C ASP A 216 -28.06 -20.90 3.84
N GLY A 217 -26.76 -20.57 3.90
CA GLY A 217 -25.82 -20.65 2.79
C GLY A 217 -25.79 -19.39 1.91
N SER A 218 -26.70 -18.43 2.12
CA SER A 218 -26.70 -17.18 1.37
C SER A 218 -25.42 -16.39 1.61
N ARG A 219 -24.95 -15.73 0.55
CA ARG A 219 -23.75 -14.91 0.58
C ARG A 219 -24.11 -13.45 0.36
N ARG A 220 -23.47 -12.57 1.13
CA ARG A 220 -23.69 -11.14 1.10
C ARG A 220 -22.36 -10.40 0.99
N GLU A 221 -22.36 -9.32 0.23
CA GLU A 221 -21.35 -8.29 0.33
C GLU A 221 -21.93 -7.11 1.11
N CYS A 222 -21.18 -6.67 2.10
CA CYS A 222 -21.48 -5.51 2.91
C CYS A 222 -20.33 -4.50 2.80
N ILE A 223 -20.65 -3.24 2.58
CA ILE A 223 -19.68 -2.15 2.67
C ILE A 223 -20.14 -1.22 3.79
N ALA A 224 -19.30 -1.05 4.80
CA ALA A 224 -19.55 -0.17 5.93
C ALA A 224 -18.40 0.82 6.08
N ASP A 225 -18.64 1.95 6.75
CA ASP A 225 -17.54 2.80 7.18
C ASP A 225 -16.65 2.08 8.21
N ALA A 226 -15.37 2.45 8.29
CA ALA A 226 -14.43 1.83 9.21
C ALA A 226 -14.82 1.97 10.69
N SER A 227 -15.62 2.99 11.05
CA SER A 227 -16.11 3.16 12.42
C SER A 227 -17.36 2.31 12.73
N GLY A 228 -17.98 1.70 11.72
CA GLY A 228 -19.21 0.92 11.84
C GLY A 228 -20.47 1.77 12.08
N ALA A 229 -20.40 3.08 11.89
CA ALA A 229 -21.53 4.00 12.09
C ALA A 229 -22.64 3.83 11.03
N ALA A 230 -22.30 3.40 9.82
CA ALA A 230 -23.20 3.29 8.69
C ALA A 230 -22.81 2.15 7.74
N VAL A 231 -23.80 1.33 7.39
CA VAL A 231 -23.71 0.36 6.28
C VAL A 231 -24.21 1.04 5.01
N GLN A 232 -23.32 1.15 4.02
CA GLN A 232 -23.57 1.78 2.72
C GLN A 232 -24.16 0.79 1.72
N VAL A 233 -23.61 -0.43 1.67
CA VAL A 233 -24.04 -1.50 0.75
C VAL A 233 -24.33 -2.77 1.57
N TYR A 234 -25.40 -3.47 1.19
CA TYR A 234 -25.70 -4.80 1.72
C TYR A 234 -26.49 -5.61 0.69
N GLU A 235 -25.80 -6.40 -0.11
CA GLU A 235 -26.36 -7.00 -1.32
C GLU A 235 -26.05 -8.49 -1.42
N PRO A 236 -26.92 -9.30 -2.05
CA PRO A 236 -26.61 -10.69 -2.36
C PRO A 236 -25.47 -10.79 -3.38
N ILE A 237 -24.57 -11.76 -3.19
CA ILE A 237 -23.53 -12.10 -4.17
C ILE A 237 -23.69 -13.55 -4.65
N SER A 238 -23.33 -13.83 -5.90
CA SER A 238 -23.43 -15.17 -6.48
C SER A 238 -22.35 -16.10 -5.92
N ASP A 239 -22.57 -17.41 -5.98
CA ASP A 239 -21.56 -18.40 -5.58
C ASP A 239 -20.30 -18.39 -6.47
N GLU A 240 -20.43 -17.87 -7.68
CA GLU A 240 -19.34 -17.72 -8.66
C GLU A 240 -18.47 -16.49 -8.36
N ASP A 241 -19.03 -15.44 -7.75
CA ASP A 241 -18.25 -14.28 -7.30
C ASP A 241 -17.49 -14.62 -6.02
N ARG A 242 -16.23 -15.03 -6.19
CA ARG A 242 -15.30 -15.32 -5.10
C ARG A 242 -14.04 -14.51 -5.27
N ARG A 243 -13.60 -13.88 -4.17
CA ARG A 243 -12.27 -13.27 -4.11
C ARG A 243 -11.22 -14.36 -3.88
N ALA A 244 -10.00 -14.12 -4.35
CA ALA A 244 -8.89 -14.98 -3.97
C ALA A 244 -8.71 -14.97 -2.44
N GLY A 245 -8.39 -16.14 -1.88
CA GLY A 245 -8.33 -16.35 -0.43
C GLY A 245 -9.67 -16.36 0.32
N GLU A 246 -10.80 -16.07 -0.34
CA GLU A 246 -12.11 -16.02 0.34
C GLU A 246 -12.52 -17.39 0.90
N GLY A 247 -12.71 -17.45 2.22
CA GLY A 247 -13.10 -18.67 2.94
C GLY A 247 -11.95 -19.63 3.25
N GLU A 248 -10.69 -19.24 3.03
CA GLU A 248 -9.53 -19.93 3.60
C GLU A 248 -9.51 -19.81 5.14
N ILE A 249 -9.85 -18.61 5.61
CA ILE A 249 -10.13 -18.28 6.99
C ILE A 249 -11.54 -17.70 7.10
N GLU A 250 -12.29 -18.13 8.12
CA GLU A 250 -13.61 -17.61 8.42
C GLU A 250 -13.65 -17.11 9.86
N PHE A 251 -14.31 -15.99 10.10
CA PHE A 251 -14.54 -15.47 11.45
C PHE A 251 -15.99 -15.62 11.85
N GLN A 252 -16.23 -16.17 13.04
CA GLN A 252 -17.54 -16.17 13.68
C GLN A 252 -17.49 -15.28 14.93
N ARG A 253 -18.25 -14.19 14.89
CA ARG A 253 -18.37 -13.24 16.00
C ARG A 253 -19.10 -13.87 17.19
N GLY A 254 -18.63 -13.58 18.40
CA GLY A 254 -19.29 -13.92 19.66
C GLY A 254 -18.74 -15.16 20.36
N ALA A 255 -19.29 -15.46 21.55
CA ALA A 255 -18.69 -16.40 22.49
C ALA A 255 -18.85 -17.89 22.11
N THR A 256 -19.85 -18.25 21.32
CA THR A 256 -20.14 -19.66 21.01
C THR A 256 -19.09 -20.24 20.06
N GLN A 257 -18.31 -21.21 20.54
CA GLN A 257 -17.31 -21.91 19.75
C GLN A 257 -17.97 -22.71 18.60
N PRO A 258 -17.55 -22.51 17.34
CA PRO A 258 -17.97 -23.35 16.24
C PRO A 258 -17.59 -24.82 16.49
N ARG A 259 -18.46 -25.74 16.08
CA ARG A 259 -18.13 -27.18 16.15
C ARG A 259 -16.89 -27.46 15.30
N ALA A 260 -15.94 -28.20 15.86
CA ALA A 260 -14.82 -28.73 15.11
C ALA A 260 -15.33 -29.63 13.96
N GLN A 261 -14.78 -29.42 12.77
CA GLN A 261 -15.06 -30.23 11.58
C GLN A 261 -13.75 -30.85 11.11
N ALA A 262 -13.81 -32.04 10.51
CA ALA A 262 -12.62 -32.68 9.94
C ALA A 262 -11.95 -31.74 8.92
N GLY A 263 -10.63 -31.56 9.07
CA GLY A 263 -9.85 -30.64 8.21
C GLY A 263 -10.08 -29.16 8.50
N ARG A 264 -10.61 -28.79 9.68
CA ARG A 264 -10.69 -27.39 10.11
C ARG A 264 -10.14 -27.20 11.52
N THR A 265 -9.35 -26.16 11.70
CA THR A 265 -8.84 -25.72 13.01
C THR A 265 -9.67 -24.54 13.50
N VAL A 266 -10.05 -24.55 14.77
CA VAL A 266 -10.81 -23.47 15.41
C VAL A 266 -9.93 -22.85 16.49
N GLU A 267 -9.67 -21.55 16.38
CA GLU A 267 -8.86 -20.77 17.32
C GLU A 267 -9.63 -19.54 17.80
N GLN A 268 -9.33 -19.06 19.00
CA GLN A 268 -9.98 -17.89 19.56
C GLN A 268 -9.40 -16.61 18.94
N ALA A 269 -10.27 -15.72 18.47
CA ALA A 269 -9.89 -14.38 18.05
C ALA A 269 -9.86 -13.44 19.26
N MET A 270 -8.75 -12.72 19.44
CA MET A 270 -8.54 -11.80 20.55
C MET A 270 -8.44 -10.36 20.05
N GLY A 271 -9.00 -9.43 20.81
CA GLY A 271 -8.87 -7.99 20.60
C GLY A 271 -7.57 -7.44 21.18
N ARG A 272 -7.29 -6.17 20.91
CA ARG A 272 -6.10 -5.46 21.43
C ARG A 272 -6.08 -5.37 22.97
N ASP A 273 -7.26 -5.40 23.59
CA ASP A 273 -7.47 -5.41 25.03
C ASP A 273 -7.45 -6.82 25.65
N GLY A 274 -7.18 -7.85 24.83
CA GLY A 274 -7.25 -9.25 25.25
C GLY A 274 -8.66 -9.81 25.38
N ALA A 275 -9.70 -9.03 25.05
CA ALA A 275 -11.07 -9.51 25.05
C ALA A 275 -11.31 -10.48 23.89
N SER A 276 -12.15 -11.49 24.09
CA SER A 276 -12.52 -12.40 23.02
C SER A 276 -13.45 -11.72 22.02
N LEU A 277 -13.03 -11.67 20.76
CA LEU A 277 -13.86 -11.19 19.65
C LEU A 277 -14.74 -12.31 19.10
N GLY A 278 -14.24 -13.55 19.11
CA GLY A 278 -14.96 -14.72 18.63
C GLY A 278 -14.00 -15.82 18.23
N TRP A 279 -14.25 -16.44 17.08
CA TRP A 279 -13.54 -17.64 16.65
C TRP A 279 -13.12 -17.56 15.19
N LEU A 280 -11.84 -17.82 14.94
CA LEU A 280 -11.31 -18.04 13.59
C LEU A 280 -11.39 -19.53 13.26
N ILE A 281 -11.80 -19.82 12.04
CA ILE A 281 -11.98 -21.16 11.50
C ILE A 281 -11.09 -21.25 10.27
N LYS A 282 -10.00 -22.00 10.37
CA LYS A 282 -9.00 -22.19 9.31
C LYS A 282 -9.23 -23.53 8.63
N ARG A 283 -9.10 -23.58 7.30
CA ARG A 283 -8.95 -24.86 6.58
C ARG A 283 -7.54 -25.42 6.86
N GLY A 284 -7.49 -26.69 7.27
CA GLY A 284 -6.25 -27.44 7.51
C GLY A 284 -5.76 -28.20 6.30
#